data_AF-A0A8H6YWZ5-F1
#
_entry.id   AF-A0A8H6YWZ5-F1
#
_cell.length_a   1.000
_cell.length_b   1.000
_cell.length_c   1.000
_cell.angle_alpha   90.00
_cell.angle_beta   90.00
_cell.angle_gamma   90.00
#
_symmetry.space_group_name_H-M   'P 1'
#
loop_
_entity.id
_entity.type
_entity.pdbx_description
1 polymer ?
#
loop_
_entity_poly.entity_id
_entity_poly.type
_entity_poly.pdbx_seq_one_letter_code
_entity_poly.pdbx_strand_id
1 'polypeptide(L)'
;MNASPVDDVTIAYGQRIDQYFYLAGFVVLCYDHTLVFEAEIRYIWARGHTKASAWYLFVRYVALCANLAMFVVPFSKFSTKEVMVETTLILRVLAMYLFDKRMMFILAIVEILAISLTTWSVLGSEPPQVYRDFSGCYSAIAKARRIRMAGTWEGILGTDMLFLALTLYRGHGRYRDGIGLLWHVLVRDGVMYYVIICLANGANILMYYFVGPNLSGGLSSFTVALSVTMACRLMLNLHEAASWTGDSSDLTAGSIQFARGLSLHYESRDSGGTIYS
;
A
#
# COMPACT_ATOMS: atom_id res chain seq x y z
N MET A 1 17.40 -32.97 -22.75
CA MET A 1 16.20 -33.24 -23.58
C MET A 1 15.92 -31.97 -24.35
N ASN A 2 16.12 -31.97 -25.66
CA ASN A 2 15.83 -30.78 -26.47
C ASN A 2 14.31 -30.60 -26.52
N ALA A 3 13.85 -29.43 -26.08
CA ALA A 3 12.45 -29.04 -26.19
C ALA A 3 12.02 -29.07 -27.66
N SER A 4 10.77 -29.46 -27.93
CA SER A 4 10.27 -29.43 -29.30
C SER A 4 10.06 -27.97 -29.74
N PRO A 5 10.14 -27.64 -31.04
CA PRO A 5 9.93 -26.27 -31.53
C PRO A 5 8.58 -25.65 -31.11
N VAL A 6 7.58 -26.49 -30.81
CA VAL A 6 6.24 -26.08 -30.34
C VAL A 6 6.27 -25.63 -28.88
N ASP A 7 7.14 -26.24 -28.06
CA ASP A 7 7.32 -25.87 -26.66
C ASP A 7 7.96 -24.48 -26.56
N ASP A 8 8.94 -24.18 -27.42
CA ASP A 8 9.64 -22.89 -27.45
C ASP A 8 8.69 -21.72 -27.81
N VAL A 9 7.79 -21.92 -28.78
CA VAL A 9 6.79 -20.90 -29.17
C VAL A 9 5.81 -20.62 -28.02
N THR A 10 5.36 -21.67 -27.34
CA THR A 10 4.43 -21.54 -26.20
C THR A 10 5.08 -20.83 -25.03
N ILE A 11 6.37 -21.09 -24.78
CA ILE A 11 7.16 -20.41 -23.76
C ILE A 11 7.31 -18.92 -24.09
N ALA A 12 7.72 -18.59 -25.33
CA ALA A 12 7.90 -17.21 -25.77
C ALA A 12 6.59 -16.40 -25.70
N TYR A 13 5.45 -17.01 -26.06
CA TYR A 13 4.15 -16.36 -25.96
C TYR A 13 3.74 -16.07 -24.51
N GLY A 14 3.90 -17.06 -23.61
CA GLY A 14 3.60 -16.88 -22.18
C GLY A 14 4.45 -15.80 -21.54
N GLN A 15 5.75 -15.74 -21.88
CA GLN A 15 6.67 -14.69 -21.41
C GLN A 15 6.24 -13.30 -21.88
N ARG A 16 5.82 -13.16 -23.14
CA ARG A 16 5.36 -11.87 -23.67
C ARG A 16 4.09 -11.37 -22.95
N ILE A 17 3.19 -12.28 -22.58
CA ILE A 17 2.02 -11.90 -21.79
C ILE A 17 2.42 -11.42 -20.39
N ASP A 18 3.34 -12.14 -19.72
CA ASP A 18 3.86 -11.70 -18.41
C ASP A 18 4.52 -10.31 -18.49
N GLN A 19 5.22 -10.01 -19.59
CA GLN A 19 5.79 -8.68 -19.85
C GLN A 19 4.71 -7.59 -19.93
N TYR A 20 3.61 -7.85 -20.61
CA TYR A 20 2.51 -6.88 -20.69
C TYR A 20 1.86 -6.65 -19.33
N PHE A 21 1.68 -7.70 -18.51
CA PHE A 21 1.17 -7.53 -17.14
C PHE A 21 2.15 -6.74 -16.27
N TYR A 22 3.45 -7.01 -16.39
CA TYR A 22 4.49 -6.29 -15.67
C TYR A 22 4.48 -4.80 -16.05
N LEU A 23 4.48 -4.50 -17.35
CA LEU A 23 4.42 -3.15 -17.87
C LEU A 23 3.15 -2.42 -17.44
N ALA A 24 2.00 -3.07 -17.47
CA ALA A 24 0.75 -2.49 -17.01
C ALA A 24 0.81 -2.09 -15.53
N GLY A 25 1.35 -2.97 -14.67
CA GLY A 25 1.57 -2.65 -13.25
C GLY A 25 2.52 -1.47 -13.05
N PHE A 26 3.61 -1.42 -13.81
CA PHE A 26 4.56 -0.31 -13.76
C PHE A 26 3.95 1.02 -14.24
N VAL A 27 3.18 1.01 -15.33
CA VAL A 27 2.50 2.21 -15.83
C VAL A 27 1.51 2.75 -14.80
N VAL A 28 0.75 1.87 -14.13
CA VAL A 28 -0.15 2.26 -13.04
C VAL A 28 0.62 2.90 -11.89
N LEU A 29 1.78 2.31 -11.52
CA LEU A 29 2.65 2.85 -10.47
C LEU A 29 3.17 4.26 -10.84
N CYS A 30 3.68 4.45 -12.06
CA CYS A 30 4.14 5.74 -12.55
C CYS A 30 3.00 6.76 -12.62
N TYR A 31 1.84 6.36 -13.12
CA TYR A 31 0.68 7.21 -13.23
C TYR A 31 0.23 7.72 -11.85
N ASP A 32 0.11 6.84 -10.87
CA ASP A 32 -0.21 7.24 -9.50
C ASP A 32 0.89 8.13 -8.90
N HIS A 33 2.16 7.86 -9.20
CA HIS A 33 3.25 8.74 -8.77
C HIS A 33 3.08 10.17 -9.28
N THR A 34 2.68 10.34 -10.54
CA THR A 34 2.46 11.67 -11.12
C THR A 34 1.24 12.37 -10.54
N LEU A 35 0.13 11.65 -10.34
CA LEU A 35 -1.10 12.23 -9.78
C LEU A 35 -0.92 12.78 -8.38
N VAL A 36 -0.14 12.08 -7.56
CA VAL A 36 0.02 12.38 -6.14
C VAL A 36 1.15 13.40 -5.91
N PHE A 37 1.96 13.70 -6.92
CA PHE A 37 3.16 14.52 -6.81
C PHE A 37 2.90 15.95 -6.32
N GLU A 38 1.82 16.60 -6.77
CA GLU A 38 1.47 17.96 -6.33
C GLU A 38 1.17 17.99 -4.82
N ALA A 39 0.33 17.04 -4.36
CA ALA A 39 0.02 16.89 -2.94
C ALA A 39 1.26 16.54 -2.13
N GLU A 40 2.15 15.71 -2.67
CA GLU A 40 3.43 15.37 -2.05
C GLU A 40 4.27 16.62 -1.81
N ILE A 41 4.44 17.48 -2.82
CA ILE A 41 5.18 18.75 -2.70
C ILE A 41 4.59 19.60 -1.58
N ARG A 42 3.25 19.73 -1.55
CA ARG A 42 2.55 20.60 -0.61
C ARG A 42 2.61 20.10 0.84
N TYR A 43 2.40 18.81 1.06
CA TYR A 43 2.24 18.25 2.41
C TYR A 43 3.52 17.65 3.00
N ILE A 44 4.45 17.20 2.15
CA ILE A 44 5.66 16.50 2.58
C ILE A 44 6.89 17.37 2.37
N TRP A 45 7.09 17.92 1.17
CA TRP A 45 8.30 18.69 0.86
C TRP A 45 8.28 20.10 1.46
N ALA A 46 7.14 20.80 1.43
CA ALA A 46 7.05 22.19 1.89
C ALA A 46 6.95 22.37 3.41
N ARG A 47 6.48 21.36 4.15
CA ARG A 47 6.10 21.48 5.58
C ARG A 47 7.18 21.08 6.59
N GLY A 48 8.38 20.72 6.12
CA GLY A 48 9.53 20.34 6.94
C GLY A 48 9.72 18.82 7.08
N HIS A 49 10.99 18.41 7.18
CA HIS A 49 11.40 17.00 7.14
C HIS A 49 11.11 16.29 8.47
N THR A 50 9.93 15.69 8.62
CA THR A 50 9.69 14.72 9.70
C THR A 50 10.31 13.36 9.36
N LYS A 51 10.62 12.53 10.37
CA LYS A 51 11.09 11.16 10.15
C LYS A 51 10.09 10.32 9.33
N ALA A 52 8.79 10.56 9.52
CA ALA A 52 7.73 9.91 8.75
C ALA A 52 7.73 10.36 7.28
N SER A 53 7.98 11.64 7.01
CA SER A 53 8.13 12.20 5.65
C SER A 53 9.33 11.60 4.91
N ALA A 54 10.50 11.50 5.56
CA ALA A 54 11.68 10.91 4.95
C ALA A 54 11.48 9.41 4.64
N TRP A 55 10.81 8.69 5.55
CA TRP A 55 10.52 7.28 5.39
C TRP A 55 9.47 7.00 4.29
N TYR A 56 8.45 7.87 4.18
CA TYR A 56 7.50 7.87 3.07
C TYR A 56 8.22 7.96 1.71
N LEU A 57 9.10 8.95 1.56
CA LEU A 57 9.84 9.18 0.32
C LEU A 57 10.73 7.98 0.01
N PHE A 58 11.49 7.50 1.00
CA PHE A 58 12.35 6.33 0.84
C PHE A 58 11.56 5.16 0.24
N VAL A 59 10.44 4.79 0.83
CA VAL A 59 9.72 3.60 0.36
C VAL A 59 8.99 3.81 -0.96
N ARG A 60 8.44 5.02 -1.19
CA ARG A 60 7.80 5.35 -2.47
C ARG A 60 8.78 5.25 -3.63
N TYR A 61 9.94 5.91 -3.52
CA TYR A 61 10.94 5.90 -4.59
C TYR A 61 11.72 4.59 -4.66
N VAL A 62 11.91 3.87 -3.56
CA VAL A 62 12.48 2.51 -3.58
C VAL A 62 11.56 1.56 -4.34
N ALA A 63 10.24 1.61 -4.13
CA ALA A 63 9.31 0.78 -4.89
C ALA A 63 9.34 1.10 -6.40
N LEU A 64 9.43 2.39 -6.75
CA LEU A 64 9.58 2.81 -8.15
C LEU A 64 10.91 2.31 -8.75
N CYS A 65 12.02 2.51 -8.05
CA CYS A 65 13.35 2.07 -8.47
C CYS A 65 13.45 0.55 -8.55
N ALA A 66 12.86 -0.18 -7.61
CA ALA A 66 12.83 -1.64 -7.61
C ALA A 66 12.08 -2.16 -8.84
N ASN A 67 10.90 -1.59 -9.16
CA ASN A 67 10.18 -1.97 -10.36
C ASN A 67 10.90 -1.56 -11.66
N LEU A 68 11.58 -0.41 -11.67
CA LEU A 68 12.40 -0.01 -12.81
C LEU A 68 13.59 -0.97 -13.00
N ALA A 69 14.26 -1.36 -11.92
CA ALA A 69 15.40 -2.26 -11.95
C ALA A 69 15.04 -3.64 -12.52
N MET A 70 13.80 -4.10 -12.37
CA MET A 70 13.34 -5.36 -12.95
C MET A 70 13.38 -5.38 -14.49
N PHE A 71 13.29 -4.23 -15.16
CA PHE A 71 13.42 -4.17 -16.61
C PHE A 71 14.88 -4.30 -17.07
N VAL A 72 15.84 -3.99 -16.20
CA VAL A 72 17.25 -3.78 -16.58
C VAL A 72 18.19 -4.82 -15.98
N VAL A 73 17.88 -5.32 -14.78
CA VAL A 73 18.79 -6.17 -14.00
C VAL A 73 18.35 -7.63 -14.06
N PRO A 74 19.19 -8.52 -14.65
CA PRO A 74 18.95 -9.95 -14.58
C PRO A 74 19.28 -10.48 -13.17
N PHE A 75 18.26 -10.69 -12.33
CA PHE A 75 18.43 -11.36 -11.05
C PHE A 75 18.66 -12.86 -11.27
N SER A 76 19.90 -13.31 -11.14
CA SER A 76 20.29 -14.70 -11.39
C SER A 76 19.90 -15.67 -10.27
N LYS A 77 19.65 -15.17 -9.05
CA LYS A 77 19.33 -15.97 -7.87
C LYS A 77 17.88 -15.84 -7.38
N PHE A 78 17.27 -14.68 -7.62
CA PHE A 78 15.92 -14.35 -7.15
C PHE A 78 14.97 -14.24 -8.34
N SER A 79 13.76 -14.78 -8.19
CA SER A 79 12.71 -14.54 -9.18
C SER A 79 12.23 -13.10 -9.06
N THR A 80 11.85 -12.51 -10.20
CA THR A 80 11.28 -11.17 -10.24
C THR A 80 10.13 -11.00 -9.26
N LYS A 81 9.33 -12.05 -9.12
CA LYS A 81 8.15 -12.15 -8.25
C LYS A 81 8.50 -12.09 -6.74
N GLU A 82 9.69 -12.52 -6.33
CA GLU A 82 10.11 -12.54 -4.92
C GLU A 82 10.42 -11.14 -4.40
N VAL A 83 11.11 -10.34 -5.22
CA VAL A 83 11.40 -8.93 -4.92
C VAL A 83 10.10 -8.13 -4.76
N MET A 84 9.08 -8.49 -5.55
CA MET A 84 7.75 -7.87 -5.47
C MET A 84 7.07 -8.15 -4.14
N VAL A 85 7.13 -9.41 -3.68
CA VAL A 85 6.59 -9.82 -2.39
C VAL A 85 7.26 -9.06 -1.26
N GLU A 86 8.58 -8.99 -1.24
CA GLU A 86 9.32 -8.26 -0.21
C GLU A 86 8.96 -6.77 -0.19
N THR A 87 8.87 -6.16 -1.37
CA THR A 87 8.43 -4.76 -1.51
C THR A 87 7.00 -4.56 -0.97
N THR A 88 6.07 -5.46 -1.28
CA THR A 88 4.69 -5.42 -0.74
C THR A 88 4.66 -5.50 0.77
N LEU A 89 5.44 -6.41 1.38
CA LEU A 89 5.46 -6.59 2.84
C LEU A 89 6.03 -5.35 3.54
N ILE A 90 7.12 -4.77 3.02
CA ILE A 90 7.71 -3.52 3.56
C ILE A 90 6.69 -2.40 3.54
N LEU A 91 5.97 -2.22 2.42
CA LEU A 91 4.95 -1.19 2.26
C LEU A 91 3.82 -1.31 3.28
N ARG A 92 3.39 -2.53 3.59
CA ARG A 92 2.30 -2.79 4.54
C ARG A 92 2.69 -2.49 5.98
N VAL A 93 3.93 -2.81 6.35
CA VAL A 93 4.49 -2.42 7.65
C VAL A 93 4.44 -0.89 7.84
N LEU A 94 4.49 -0.11 6.76
CA LEU A 94 4.39 1.35 6.85
C LEU A 94 2.97 1.83 7.10
N ALA A 95 2.01 1.24 6.40
CA ALA A 95 0.60 1.53 6.65
C ALA A 95 0.28 1.29 8.14
N MET A 96 0.88 0.26 8.76
CA MET A 96 0.72 -0.04 10.18
C MET A 96 1.19 1.08 11.11
N TYR A 97 2.27 1.79 10.75
CA TYR A 97 2.84 2.85 11.59
C TYR A 97 1.87 4.02 11.85
N LEU A 98 0.84 4.15 11.01
CA LEU A 98 -0.19 5.19 11.12
C LEU A 98 -1.28 4.83 12.14
N PHE A 99 -1.29 3.61 12.67
CA PHE A 99 -2.33 3.12 13.57
C PHE A 99 -1.89 3.13 15.04
N ASP A 100 -2.88 3.06 15.94
CA ASP A 100 -2.70 2.97 17.39
C ASP A 100 -1.72 1.84 17.79
N LYS A 101 -0.89 2.07 18.83
CA LYS A 101 0.21 1.20 19.26
C LYS A 101 -0.21 -0.25 19.51
N ARG A 102 -1.43 -0.48 19.98
CA ARG A 102 -1.97 -1.84 20.22
C ARG A 102 -2.26 -2.60 18.92
N MET A 103 -2.76 -1.90 17.90
CA MET A 103 -3.05 -2.48 16.59
C MET A 103 -1.76 -2.72 15.80
N MET A 104 -0.80 -1.81 15.93
CA MET A 104 0.55 -2.01 15.39
C MET A 104 1.18 -3.32 15.84
N PHE A 105 1.12 -3.64 17.14
CA PHE A 105 1.74 -4.86 17.66
C PHE A 105 1.16 -6.15 17.05
N ILE A 106 -0.18 -6.23 16.98
CA ILE A 106 -0.88 -7.39 16.40
C ILE A 106 -0.52 -7.54 14.91
N LEU A 107 -0.58 -6.44 14.16
CA LEU A 107 -0.31 -6.46 12.72
C LEU A 107 1.17 -6.73 12.41
N ALA A 108 2.10 -6.22 13.23
CA ALA A 108 3.52 -6.51 13.10
C ALA A 108 3.84 -8.00 13.30
N ILE A 109 3.16 -8.68 14.24
CA ILE A 109 3.33 -10.14 14.41
C ILE A 109 2.88 -10.88 13.15
N VAL A 110 1.73 -10.52 12.58
CA VAL A 110 1.21 -11.14 11.36
C VAL A 110 2.18 -10.96 10.19
N GLU A 111 2.77 -9.78 10.03
CA GLU A 111 3.77 -9.53 8.98
C GLU A 111 5.08 -10.28 9.21
N ILE A 112 5.58 -10.35 10.43
CA ILE A 112 6.79 -11.13 10.74
C ILE A 112 6.57 -12.61 10.37
N LEU A 113 5.39 -13.14 10.64
CA LEU A 113 5.02 -14.49 10.23
C LEU A 113 4.97 -14.62 8.69
N ALA A 114 4.40 -13.65 7.99
CA ALA A 114 4.37 -13.63 6.52
C ALA A 114 5.77 -13.56 5.90
N ILE A 115 6.67 -12.74 6.44
CA ILE A 115 8.08 -12.65 6.03
C ILE A 115 8.80 -13.99 6.27
N SER A 116 8.54 -14.62 7.41
CA SER A 116 9.12 -15.93 7.75
C SER A 116 8.68 -17.02 6.77
N LEU A 117 7.38 -17.06 6.43
CA LEU A 117 6.82 -17.99 5.44
C LEU A 117 7.38 -17.75 4.03
N THR A 118 7.60 -16.49 3.65
CA THR A 118 8.24 -16.12 2.38
C THR A 118 9.67 -16.62 2.33
N THR A 119 10.44 -16.35 3.38
CA THR A 119 11.85 -16.74 3.48
C THR A 119 11.99 -18.26 3.43
N TRP A 120 11.13 -18.99 4.15
CA TRP A 120 11.05 -20.45 4.07
C TRP A 120 10.78 -20.92 2.63
N SER A 121 9.81 -20.31 1.96
CA SER A 121 9.40 -20.66 0.60
C SER A 121 10.51 -20.46 -0.44
N VAL A 122 11.29 -19.39 -0.28
CA VAL A 122 12.45 -19.08 -1.14
C VAL A 122 13.60 -20.05 -0.87
N LEU A 123 14.02 -20.18 0.40
CA LEU A 123 15.22 -20.95 0.77
C LEU A 123 15.07 -22.45 0.54
N GLY A 124 13.86 -23.01 0.67
CA GLY A 124 13.67 -24.44 0.47
C GLY A 124 13.42 -24.84 -0.98
N SER A 125 13.42 -23.90 -1.94
CA SER A 125 13.05 -24.16 -3.34
C SER A 125 14.27 -24.19 -4.24
N GLU A 126 14.25 -25.03 -5.27
CA GLU A 126 15.30 -24.99 -6.30
C GLU A 126 15.34 -23.61 -7.00
N PRO A 127 16.54 -23.15 -7.41
CA PRO A 127 16.71 -21.87 -8.10
C PRO A 127 15.87 -21.83 -9.38
N PRO A 128 15.46 -20.63 -9.82
CA PRO A 128 14.58 -20.52 -10.96
C PRO A 128 15.31 -20.96 -12.23
N GLN A 129 14.60 -21.60 -13.15
CA GLN A 129 15.16 -21.89 -14.47
C GLN A 129 15.14 -20.59 -15.28
N VAL A 130 16.31 -19.99 -15.47
CA VAL A 130 16.49 -18.75 -16.25
C VAL A 130 16.73 -19.12 -17.70
N TYR A 131 15.78 -18.80 -18.57
CA TYR A 131 15.94 -18.96 -20.02
C TYR A 131 16.55 -17.68 -20.59
N ARG A 132 17.69 -17.80 -21.28
CA ARG A 132 18.43 -16.65 -21.86
C ARG A 132 18.17 -16.40 -23.35
N ASP A 133 17.29 -17.18 -23.98
CA ASP A 133 17.20 -17.21 -25.45
C ASP A 133 16.36 -16.10 -26.10
N PHE A 134 15.60 -15.33 -25.31
CA PHE A 134 14.82 -14.19 -25.81
C PHE A 134 15.18 -12.92 -25.01
N SER A 135 15.34 -11.77 -25.68
CA SER A 135 15.85 -10.52 -25.10
C SER A 135 15.19 -10.18 -23.76
N GLY A 136 15.85 -10.51 -22.65
CA GLY A 136 15.35 -10.36 -21.29
C GLY A 136 15.82 -11.50 -20.37
N CYS A 137 15.67 -11.32 -19.06
CA CYS A 137 15.97 -12.35 -18.06
C CYS A 137 14.67 -12.76 -17.38
N TYR A 138 14.09 -13.88 -17.82
CA TYR A 138 12.84 -14.39 -17.26
C TYR A 138 13.05 -15.77 -16.67
N SER A 139 12.41 -15.96 -15.53
CA SER A 139 12.46 -17.20 -14.77
C SER A 139 11.14 -17.95 -14.90
N ALA A 140 11.17 -19.13 -15.49
CA ALA A 140 10.04 -20.04 -15.39
C ALA A 140 10.03 -20.66 -13.99
N ILE A 141 8.88 -20.63 -13.32
CA ILE A 141 8.78 -21.14 -11.95
C ILE A 141 8.28 -22.59 -11.99
N ALA A 142 9.08 -23.51 -11.43
CA ALA A 142 8.70 -24.90 -11.31
C ALA A 142 7.43 -25.07 -10.45
N LYS A 143 6.65 -26.13 -10.70
CA LYS A 143 5.36 -26.37 -10.03
C LYS A 143 5.46 -26.36 -8.50
N ALA A 144 6.49 -26.99 -7.93
CA ALA A 144 6.70 -27.03 -6.48
C ALA A 144 6.91 -25.62 -5.90
N ARG A 145 7.72 -24.78 -6.56
CA ARG A 145 7.97 -23.40 -6.14
C ARG A 145 6.75 -22.50 -6.32
N ARG A 146 5.97 -22.70 -7.38
CA ARG A 146 4.70 -21.97 -7.60
C ARG A 146 3.70 -22.18 -6.46
N ILE A 147 3.53 -23.42 -6.00
CA ILE A 147 2.61 -23.74 -4.90
C ILE A 147 3.07 -23.06 -3.60
N ARG A 148 4.37 -23.06 -3.33
CA ARG A 148 4.92 -22.38 -2.15
C ARG A 148 4.76 -20.86 -2.22
N MET A 149 4.98 -20.28 -3.39
CA MET A 149 4.70 -18.86 -3.63
C MET A 149 3.21 -18.55 -3.44
N ALA A 150 2.30 -19.41 -3.90
CA ALA A 150 0.87 -19.23 -3.66
C ALA A 150 0.56 -19.12 -2.16
N GLY A 151 1.15 -19.98 -1.32
CA GLY A 151 1.01 -19.90 0.14
C GLY A 151 1.49 -18.59 0.74
N THR A 152 2.56 -17.98 0.19
CA THR A 152 2.99 -16.64 0.59
C THR A 152 1.94 -15.58 0.25
N TRP A 153 1.38 -15.61 -0.97
CA TRP A 153 0.34 -14.68 -1.39
C TRP A 153 -0.99 -14.88 -0.66
N GLU A 154 -1.31 -16.10 -0.25
CA GLU A 154 -2.44 -16.40 0.63
C GLU A 154 -2.29 -15.72 2.00
N GLY A 155 -1.07 -15.73 2.57
CA GLY A 155 -0.77 -14.99 3.79
C GLY A 155 -0.98 -13.48 3.62
N ILE A 156 -0.50 -12.92 2.51
CA ILE A 156 -0.71 -11.51 2.14
C ILE A 156 -2.21 -11.18 2.02
N LEU A 157 -2.99 -12.04 1.34
CA LEU A 157 -4.44 -11.88 1.22
C LEU A 157 -5.13 -11.97 2.58
N GLY A 158 -4.71 -12.89 3.45
CA GLY A 158 -5.22 -13.01 4.82
C GLY A 158 -5.02 -11.73 5.62
N THR A 159 -3.85 -11.09 5.48
CA THR A 159 -3.58 -9.79 6.09
C THR A 159 -4.51 -8.71 5.53
N ASP A 160 -4.75 -8.65 4.22
CA ASP A 160 -5.67 -7.67 3.63
C ASP A 160 -7.10 -7.84 4.15
N MET A 161 -7.57 -9.08 4.23
CA MET A 161 -8.88 -9.40 4.77
C MET A 161 -9.00 -8.98 6.24
N LEU A 162 -7.92 -9.13 7.03
CA LEU A 162 -7.88 -8.64 8.41
C LEU A 162 -7.98 -7.11 8.46
N PHE A 163 -7.24 -6.38 7.62
CA PHE A 163 -7.34 -4.92 7.54
C PHE A 163 -8.74 -4.47 7.11
N LEU A 164 -9.31 -5.11 6.10
CA LEU A 164 -10.67 -4.84 5.63
C LEU A 164 -11.69 -5.07 6.76
N ALA A 165 -11.60 -6.21 7.47
CA ALA A 165 -12.48 -6.54 8.57
C ALA A 165 -12.36 -5.54 9.73
N LEU A 166 -11.13 -5.16 10.12
CA LEU A 166 -10.89 -4.17 11.16
C LEU A 166 -11.43 -2.78 10.78
N THR A 167 -11.24 -2.40 9.51
CA THR A 167 -11.74 -1.13 8.96
C THR A 167 -13.26 -1.08 8.98
N LEU A 168 -13.93 -2.16 8.57
CA LEU A 168 -15.39 -2.28 8.63
C LEU A 168 -15.93 -2.35 10.05
N TYR A 169 -15.27 -3.10 10.95
CA TYR A 169 -15.69 -3.24 12.34
C TYR A 169 -15.63 -1.90 13.09
N ARG A 170 -14.50 -1.20 13.01
CA ARG A 170 -14.39 0.17 13.54
C ARG A 170 -15.29 1.16 12.82
N GLY A 171 -15.47 0.92 11.51
CA GLY A 171 -16.46 1.55 10.62
C GLY A 171 -17.83 1.68 11.23
N HIS A 172 -18.38 0.51 11.52
CA HIS A 172 -19.73 0.38 11.99
C HIS A 172 -19.92 1.04 13.37
N GLY A 173 -18.94 0.90 14.26
CA GLY A 173 -19.01 1.45 15.61
C GLY A 173 -19.21 2.96 15.66
N ARG A 174 -18.44 3.73 14.87
CA ARG A 174 -18.52 5.19 14.90
C ARG A 174 -19.55 5.80 13.92
N TYR A 175 -20.02 5.05 12.93
CA TYR A 175 -21.23 5.43 12.18
C TYR A 175 -22.43 5.55 13.13
N ARG A 176 -22.50 4.65 14.12
CA ARG A 176 -23.53 4.67 15.17
C ARG A 176 -23.42 5.89 16.10
N ASP A 177 -22.24 6.49 16.21
CA ASP A 177 -21.97 7.66 17.06
C ASP A 177 -22.25 9.02 16.35
N GLY A 178 -22.86 9.00 15.15
CA GLY A 178 -23.41 10.21 14.50
C GLY A 178 -22.43 11.05 13.66
N ILE A 179 -21.18 10.63 13.48
CA ILE A 179 -20.16 11.37 12.70
C ILE A 179 -20.23 10.97 11.21
N GLY A 180 -21.39 11.13 10.57
CA GLY A 180 -21.70 10.51 9.27
C GLY A 180 -20.89 11.01 8.06
N LEU A 181 -20.55 12.30 7.98
CA LEU A 181 -19.98 12.90 6.75
C LEU A 181 -18.48 12.56 6.55
N LEU A 182 -17.66 12.70 7.61
CA LEU A 182 -16.25 12.33 7.58
C LEU A 182 -16.08 10.80 7.44
N TRP A 183 -16.97 10.02 8.07
CA TRP A 183 -16.99 8.56 7.92
C TRP A 183 -17.31 8.11 6.51
N HIS A 184 -18.31 8.71 5.86
CA HIS A 184 -18.72 8.26 4.54
C HIS A 184 -17.60 8.46 3.52
N VAL A 185 -16.83 9.55 3.59
CA VAL A 185 -15.71 9.79 2.68
C VAL A 185 -14.51 8.87 3.00
N LEU A 186 -14.15 8.70 4.28
CA LEU A 186 -12.95 7.97 4.68
C LEU A 186 -13.10 6.43 4.55
N VAL A 187 -14.30 5.89 4.81
CA VAL A 187 -14.61 4.46 4.58
C VAL A 187 -14.90 4.14 3.15
N ARG A 188 -15.66 4.98 2.45
CA ARG A 188 -15.98 4.72 1.05
C ARG A 188 -14.69 4.60 0.24
N ASP A 189 -13.77 5.53 0.44
CA ASP A 189 -12.53 5.55 -0.32
C ASP A 189 -11.57 4.47 0.21
N GLY A 190 -11.39 4.34 1.53
CA GLY A 190 -10.49 3.34 2.12
C GLY A 190 -10.88 1.88 1.87
N VAL A 191 -12.16 1.52 2.02
CA VAL A 191 -12.65 0.14 1.84
C VAL A 191 -12.57 -0.29 0.38
N MET A 192 -12.86 0.61 -0.57
CA MET A 192 -12.74 0.28 -1.99
C MET A 192 -11.33 -0.17 -2.36
N TYR A 193 -10.28 0.48 -1.84
CA TYR A 193 -8.91 0.04 -2.08
C TYR A 193 -8.63 -1.36 -1.51
N TYR A 194 -9.11 -1.65 -0.29
CA TYR A 194 -8.95 -2.97 0.32
C TYR A 194 -9.72 -4.08 -0.43
N VAL A 195 -10.87 -3.76 -1.01
CA VAL A 195 -11.58 -4.73 -1.86
C VAL A 195 -10.79 -4.98 -3.15
N ILE A 196 -10.31 -3.94 -3.82
CA ILE A 196 -9.54 -4.06 -5.05
C ILE A 196 -8.23 -4.85 -4.83
N ILE A 197 -7.51 -4.60 -3.74
CA ILE A 197 -6.27 -5.32 -3.43
C ILE A 197 -6.54 -6.81 -3.12
N CYS A 198 -7.61 -7.12 -2.38
CA CYS A 198 -8.01 -8.51 -2.12
C CYS A 198 -8.35 -9.25 -3.42
N LEU A 199 -9.07 -8.60 -4.34
CA LEU A 199 -9.40 -9.18 -5.65
C LEU A 199 -8.13 -9.40 -6.49
N ALA A 200 -7.23 -8.41 -6.53
CA ALA A 200 -5.97 -8.53 -7.27
C ALA A 200 -5.07 -9.63 -6.70
N ASN A 201 -4.94 -9.72 -5.37
CA ASN A 201 -4.19 -10.77 -4.71
C ASN A 201 -4.83 -12.16 -4.91
N GLY A 202 -6.16 -12.26 -4.81
CA GLY A 202 -6.90 -13.48 -5.10
C GLY A 202 -6.70 -13.97 -6.54
N ALA A 203 -6.77 -13.07 -7.51
CA ALA A 203 -6.49 -13.37 -8.92
C ALA A 203 -5.03 -13.83 -9.11
N ASN A 204 -4.08 -13.19 -8.43
CA ASN A 204 -2.67 -13.57 -8.48
C ASN A 204 -2.42 -14.97 -7.90
N ILE A 205 -3.10 -15.33 -6.79
CA ILE A 205 -3.06 -16.68 -6.20
C ILE A 205 -3.61 -17.72 -7.18
N LEU A 206 -4.75 -17.45 -7.81
CA LEU A 206 -5.32 -18.31 -8.84
C LEU A 206 -4.32 -18.54 -10.00
N MET A 207 -3.56 -17.52 -10.39
CA MET A 207 -2.51 -17.67 -11.40
C MET A 207 -1.40 -18.65 -10.97
N TYR A 208 -1.00 -18.69 -9.69
CA TYR A 208 0.01 -19.65 -9.24
C TYR A 208 -0.46 -21.11 -9.29
N TYR A 209 -1.74 -21.35 -8.98
CA TYR A 209 -2.33 -22.69 -8.99
C TYR A 209 -2.68 -23.18 -10.40
N PHE A 210 -3.38 -22.35 -11.17
CA PHE A 210 -4.04 -22.79 -12.40
C PHE A 210 -3.31 -22.40 -13.69
N VAL A 211 -2.40 -21.42 -13.65
CA VAL A 211 -1.70 -20.94 -14.85
C VAL A 211 -0.33 -21.60 -15.00
N GLY A 212 0.11 -21.80 -16.24
CA GLY A 212 1.38 -22.41 -16.61
C GLY A 212 2.62 -21.66 -16.07
N PRO A 213 3.80 -22.30 -16.11
CA PRO A 213 5.02 -21.84 -15.42
C PRO A 213 5.56 -20.48 -15.87
N ASN A 214 5.12 -19.99 -17.02
CA ASN A 214 5.59 -18.73 -17.63
C ASN A 214 4.74 -17.51 -17.24
N LEU A 215 3.52 -17.72 -16.75
CA LEU A 215 2.56 -16.65 -16.43
C LEU A 215 2.05 -16.75 -14.97
N SER A 216 2.50 -17.74 -14.20
CA SER A 216 2.21 -17.82 -12.78
C SER A 216 2.70 -16.56 -12.05
N GLY A 217 1.81 -15.92 -11.30
CA GLY A 217 2.13 -14.69 -10.59
C GLY A 217 2.23 -13.44 -11.47
N GLY A 218 1.61 -13.43 -12.66
CA GLY A 218 1.66 -12.30 -13.58
C GLY A 218 1.16 -10.98 -12.98
N LEU A 219 0.23 -11.04 -12.04
CA LEU A 219 -0.37 -9.87 -11.39
C LEU A 219 0.44 -9.31 -10.22
N SER A 220 1.59 -9.90 -9.87
CA SER A 220 2.42 -9.46 -8.73
C SER A 220 2.82 -7.98 -8.82
N SER A 221 3.09 -7.47 -10.02
CA SER A 221 3.43 -6.06 -10.23
C SER A 221 2.26 -5.13 -10.00
N PHE A 222 1.08 -5.57 -10.43
CA PHE A 222 -0.14 -4.82 -10.23
C PHE A 222 -0.50 -4.76 -8.74
N THR A 223 -0.36 -5.87 -8.01
CA THR A 223 -0.61 -5.91 -6.57
C THR A 223 0.39 -5.06 -5.77
N VAL A 224 1.66 -5.02 -6.19
CA VAL A 224 2.65 -4.07 -5.62
C VAL A 224 2.22 -2.63 -5.87
N ALA A 225 1.86 -2.29 -7.12
CA ALA A 225 1.44 -0.94 -7.48
C ALA A 225 0.25 -0.48 -6.64
N LEU A 226 -0.79 -1.32 -6.51
CA LEU A 226 -1.94 -1.05 -5.65
C LEU A 226 -1.55 -0.86 -4.18
N SER A 227 -0.62 -1.66 -3.66
CA SER A 227 -0.13 -1.54 -2.28
C SER A 227 0.57 -0.19 -2.04
N VAL A 228 1.45 0.22 -2.96
CA VAL A 228 2.15 1.52 -2.90
C VAL A 228 1.15 2.67 -2.94
N THR A 229 0.26 2.64 -3.92
CA THR A 229 -0.75 3.68 -4.12
C THR A 229 -1.62 3.87 -2.89
N MET A 230 -2.11 2.78 -2.32
CA MET A 230 -2.96 2.83 -1.13
C MET A 230 -2.20 3.39 0.07
N ALA A 231 -0.99 2.88 0.36
CA ALA A 231 -0.17 3.38 1.45
C ALA A 231 0.13 4.89 1.29
N CYS A 232 0.46 5.31 0.07
CA CYS A 232 0.79 6.69 -0.23
C CYS A 232 -0.40 7.63 -0.04
N ARG A 233 -1.57 7.26 -0.59
CA ARG A 233 -2.80 8.04 -0.48
C ARG A 233 -3.31 8.10 0.96
N LEU A 234 -3.25 7.01 1.71
CA LEU A 234 -3.64 7.00 3.12
C LEU A 234 -2.76 7.97 3.95
N MET A 235 -1.44 7.94 3.75
CA MET A 235 -0.52 8.83 4.45
C MET A 235 -0.76 10.30 4.12
N LEU A 236 -1.04 10.61 2.86
CA LEU A 236 -1.33 11.98 2.44
C LEU A 236 -2.68 12.46 2.93
N ASN A 237 -3.72 11.65 2.84
CA ASN A 237 -5.05 11.99 3.38
C ASN A 237 -4.98 12.27 4.89
N LEU A 238 -4.11 11.56 5.62
CA LEU A 238 -3.89 11.81 7.04
C LEU A 238 -3.13 13.13 7.28
N HIS A 239 -2.11 13.44 6.48
CA HIS A 239 -1.40 14.72 6.56
C HIS A 239 -2.29 15.90 6.20
N GLU A 240 -3.14 15.74 5.20
CA GLU A 240 -4.13 16.72 4.82
C GLU A 240 -5.12 16.93 5.97
N ALA A 241 -5.72 15.87 6.52
CA ALA A 241 -6.61 15.97 7.67
C ALA A 241 -5.95 16.64 8.89
N ALA A 242 -4.68 16.32 9.17
CA ALA A 242 -3.89 16.96 10.22
C ALA A 242 -3.57 18.44 9.90
N SER A 243 -3.45 18.80 8.62
CA SER A 243 -3.27 20.18 8.19
C SER A 243 -4.52 21.01 8.49
N TRP A 244 -5.70 20.46 8.19
CA TRP A 244 -6.97 21.11 8.50
C TRP A 244 -7.13 21.31 10.01
N THR A 245 -6.82 20.33 10.85
CA THR A 245 -6.92 20.50 12.31
C THR A 245 -5.89 21.46 12.87
N GLY A 246 -4.67 21.50 12.35
CA GLY A 246 -3.63 22.48 12.73
C GLY A 246 -4.01 23.92 12.38
N ASP A 247 -4.47 24.14 11.15
CA ASP A 247 -4.96 25.45 10.68
C ASP A 247 -6.26 25.84 11.39
N SER A 248 -7.12 24.85 11.70
CA SER A 248 -8.32 25.06 12.52
C SER A 248 -7.97 25.43 13.94
N SER A 249 -6.90 24.90 14.55
CA SER A 249 -6.42 25.32 15.87
C SER A 249 -5.82 26.72 15.87
N ASP A 250 -5.21 27.16 14.76
CA ASP A 250 -4.74 28.54 14.61
C ASP A 250 -5.90 29.52 14.31
N LEU A 251 -6.90 29.09 13.52
CA LEU A 251 -8.14 29.83 13.27
C LEU A 251 -9.10 29.82 14.48
N THR A 252 -9.09 28.78 15.31
CA THR A 252 -9.79 28.77 16.61
C THR A 252 -8.99 29.48 17.69
N ALA A 253 -7.66 29.54 17.65
CA ALA A 253 -6.91 30.44 18.53
C ALA A 253 -7.27 31.91 18.25
N GLY A 254 -7.45 32.29 16.97
CA GLY A 254 -7.93 33.62 16.57
C GLY A 254 -9.41 33.89 16.86
N SER A 255 -10.31 32.91 16.65
CA SER A 255 -11.75 33.09 16.91
C SER A 255 -12.18 32.86 18.37
N ILE A 256 -11.41 32.10 19.17
CA ILE A 256 -11.58 31.98 20.62
C ILE A 256 -11.10 33.26 21.32
N GLN A 257 -10.09 33.98 20.79
CA GLN A 257 -9.75 35.32 21.29
C GLN A 257 -10.83 36.37 20.97
N PHE A 258 -11.48 36.29 19.80
CA PHE A 258 -12.59 37.19 19.47
C PHE A 258 -13.85 36.90 20.31
N ALA A 259 -14.14 35.63 20.60
CA ALA A 259 -15.24 35.23 21.48
C ALA A 259 -14.98 35.56 22.97
N ARG A 260 -13.73 35.44 23.46
CA ARG A 260 -13.34 35.87 24.82
C ARG A 260 -13.32 37.38 25.01
N GLY A 261 -13.01 38.15 23.95
CA GLY A 261 -13.07 39.61 23.97
C GLY A 261 -14.49 40.16 24.06
N LEU A 262 -15.45 39.48 23.42
CA LEU A 262 -16.88 39.84 23.48
C LEU A 262 -17.57 39.41 24.79
N SER A 263 -17.15 38.30 25.42
CA SER A 263 -17.71 37.90 26.72
C SER A 263 -17.28 38.84 27.87
N LEU A 264 -16.02 39.30 27.87
CA LEU A 264 -15.53 40.24 28.89
C LEU A 264 -16.11 41.65 28.76
N HIS A 265 -16.48 42.08 27.54
CA HIS A 265 -17.17 43.36 27.33
C HIS A 265 -18.67 43.32 27.66
N TYR A 266 -19.28 42.13 27.67
CA TYR A 266 -20.67 41.95 28.11
C TYR A 266 -20.78 41.88 29.64
N GLU A 267 -19.87 41.17 30.32
CA GLU A 267 -19.87 41.07 31.79
C GLU A 267 -19.46 42.36 32.52
N SER A 268 -18.68 43.24 31.87
CA SER A 268 -18.35 44.58 32.37
C SER A 268 -19.51 45.58 32.25
N ARG A 269 -20.59 45.27 31.50
CA ARG A 269 -21.74 46.16 31.32
C ARG A 269 -22.89 45.86 32.28
N ASP A 270 -22.97 44.64 32.81
CA ASP A 270 -24.03 44.22 33.75
C ASP A 270 -23.66 44.33 35.24
N SER A 271 -22.40 44.64 35.58
CA SER A 271 -21.95 44.81 36.97
C SER A 271 -21.90 46.28 37.45
N GLY A 272 -22.46 47.20 36.67
CA GLY A 272 -22.32 48.65 36.84
C GLY A 272 -23.54 49.45 37.29
N GLY A 273 -24.54 48.86 37.96
CA GLY A 273 -25.60 49.68 38.56
C GLY A 273 -26.71 48.89 39.22
N THR A 274 -26.78 48.94 40.55
CA THR A 274 -27.93 49.45 41.33
C THR A 274 -27.58 49.39 42.81
N ILE A 275 -27.19 50.53 43.39
CA ILE A 275 -27.08 50.78 44.82
C ILE A 275 -27.77 52.14 45.09
N TYR A 276 -28.88 52.06 45.82
CA TYR A 276 -29.66 53.07 46.58
C TYR A 276 -30.19 54.34 45.88
N SER A 277 -31.53 54.42 45.79
CA SER A 277 -32.35 55.27 46.68
C SER A 277 -33.77 54.75 46.75
#